data_AF-A0A9P8QPX3-F1
#
_entry.id   AF-A0A9P8QPX3-F1
#
_cell.length_a   1.000
_cell.length_b   1.000
_cell.length_c   1.000
_cell.angle_alpha   90.00
_cell.angle_beta   90.00
_cell.angle_gamma   90.00
#
_symmetry.space_group_name_H-M   'P 1'
#
loop_
_entity.id
_entity.type
_entity.pdbx_description
1 polymer ?
#
loop_
_entity_poly.entity_id
_entity_poly.type
_entity_poly.pdbx_seq_one_letter_code
_entity_poly.pdbx_strand_id
1 'polypeptide(L)'
;MLLLDYQNALIQSVLTERFSGAPPVHIDQTVSDFDGVTFHISTPEVKTKILLSIQIRCFKDLAKYGAEQVLQREYGQYVVPVEVGYDFSVLVDLENLPESKEERDALAMQFALLKRHAMAAPFEQAYEEHYKLKEEASKFSSEEAPKGVMEGGEVKAIHYREEEAIYVKASHDRVTVIFSTIFREETDRVYGKVFIQEFVDARRRAIQNAPQVLFRNDPPLELQGVPGVRDTGSGEVGYVTFVLFPRHLTPQRMAAVISHIQTFRDYFHYHIKASKAYIHSRMRKRTADFLQVLRRARPDNEERERKTASGRTFKVDLRVANTMGWPFRASASGKGADQGDQPNKRPVSWPDSLGTQDAGPLVAAKAWAPMVGFSVMGLAALQLYANYLRRIPGAAYVRPNFFRNRSLYGRVTSVGDGDNFHLFHTPGGKAVGWGWLRRVPETRRELKGRTIPIRIAAVDAPEGAHFGKPAQPHAEEALQWLRHYILHRNVRAFIYKTDQYERVVATVYVRRFLFRKNVGLEMIKSGLATVYEAKSGGEFGGLKERYERAEAKAKRQGKGMWAGDPRAFESPREYKTRWASQQDKAQ
;
A
#
# COMPACT_ATOMS: atom_id res chain seq x y z
N MET A 1 8.34 10.30 12.69
CA MET A 1 9.28 10.62 11.59
C MET A 1 9.02 9.68 10.43
N LEU A 2 8.74 10.22 9.23
CA LEU A 2 8.45 9.42 8.03
C LEU A 2 9.68 9.24 7.15
N LEU A 3 10.38 10.31 6.79
CA LEU A 3 11.70 10.23 6.15
C LEU A 3 12.77 10.33 7.24
N LEU A 4 13.90 9.65 7.04
CA LEU A 4 15.07 9.82 7.91
C LEU A 4 15.79 11.13 7.54
N ASP A 5 16.35 11.79 8.54
CA ASP A 5 17.22 12.95 8.34
C ASP A 5 18.53 12.51 7.67
N TYR A 6 19.15 13.40 6.89
CA TYR A 6 20.38 13.09 6.13
C TYR A 6 21.65 13.41 6.92
N GLN A 7 21.53 14.35 7.86
CA GLN A 7 22.60 14.83 8.71
C GLN A 7 22.63 14.09 10.03
N ASN A 8 23.81 14.04 10.66
CA ASN A 8 23.92 13.55 12.03
C ASN A 8 23.41 14.63 13.01
N ALA A 9 22.26 14.38 13.62
CA ALA A 9 21.60 15.34 14.51
C ALA A 9 22.45 15.70 15.75
N LEU A 10 23.27 14.76 16.25
CA LEU A 10 24.12 15.02 17.41
C LEU A 10 25.29 15.93 17.04
N ILE A 11 25.99 15.66 15.93
CA ILE A 11 27.05 16.53 15.41
C ILE A 11 26.50 17.93 15.16
N GLN A 12 25.35 18.03 14.48
CA GLN A 12 24.71 19.32 14.22
C GLN A 12 24.41 20.08 15.53
N SER A 13 23.79 19.42 16.51
CA SER A 13 23.45 20.05 17.78
C SER A 13 24.69 20.52 18.55
N VAL A 14 25.74 19.69 18.61
CA VAL A 14 26.99 20.04 19.31
C VAL A 14 27.66 21.22 18.63
N LEU A 15 27.79 21.22 17.30
CA LEU A 15 28.46 22.29 16.58
C LEU A 15 27.65 23.60 16.63
N THR A 16 26.34 23.56 16.43
CA THR A 16 25.48 24.75 16.54
C THR A 16 25.53 25.37 17.94
N GLU A 17 25.53 24.55 19.00
CA GLU A 17 25.71 25.04 20.37
C GLU A 17 27.08 25.71 20.56
N ARG A 18 28.16 25.12 20.06
CA ARG A 18 29.51 25.68 20.17
C ARG A 18 29.70 26.95 19.33
N PHE A 19 29.10 27.04 18.15
CA PHE A 19 29.19 28.22 17.28
C PHE A 19 28.34 29.41 17.77
N SER A 20 27.45 29.19 18.74
CA SER A 20 26.60 30.23 19.33
C SER A 20 27.35 31.21 20.26
N GLY A 21 28.63 30.97 20.53
CA GLY A 21 29.44 31.76 21.48
C GLY A 21 29.46 31.19 22.90
N ALA A 22 29.06 29.92 23.07
CA ALA A 22 29.23 29.21 24.33
C ALA A 22 30.73 29.14 24.72
N PRO A 23 31.08 29.16 26.02
CA PRO A 23 32.47 29.09 26.44
C PRO A 23 33.13 27.79 25.94
N PRO A 24 34.40 27.83 25.49
CA PRO A 24 35.10 26.63 25.01
C PRO A 24 35.20 25.55 26.10
N VAL A 25 34.78 24.33 25.76
CA VAL A 25 34.79 23.17 26.67
C VAL A 25 35.63 22.06 26.06
N HIS A 26 36.30 21.26 26.90
CA HIS A 26 36.94 20.04 26.44
C HIS A 26 35.88 19.03 25.95
N ILE A 27 36.01 18.58 24.71
CA ILE A 27 35.13 17.57 24.11
C ILE A 27 35.97 16.34 23.81
N ASP A 28 35.44 15.18 24.15
CA ASP A 28 35.97 13.87 23.76
C ASP A 28 34.78 12.91 23.75
N GLN A 29 34.20 12.71 22.56
CA GLN A 29 32.98 11.94 22.38
C GLN A 29 33.03 11.12 21.10
N THR A 30 32.72 9.83 21.23
CA THR A 30 32.50 8.94 20.10
C THR A 30 31.00 8.84 19.81
N VAL A 31 30.63 9.07 18.55
CA VAL A 31 29.23 9.05 18.08
C VAL A 31 29.07 7.96 17.04
N SER A 32 28.04 7.13 17.16
CA SER A 32 27.70 6.13 16.13
C SER A 32 26.64 6.66 15.18
N ASP A 33 26.73 6.27 13.91
CA ASP A 33 25.73 6.53 12.88
C ASP A 33 25.33 5.21 12.20
N PHE A 34 24.36 5.26 11.29
CA PHE A 34 23.95 4.10 10.51
C PHE A 34 25.13 3.53 9.71
N ASP A 35 25.00 2.26 9.31
CA ASP A 35 25.99 1.50 8.51
C ASP A 35 27.32 1.23 9.21
N GLY A 36 27.33 1.30 10.54
CA GLY A 36 28.55 1.07 11.32
C GLY A 36 29.57 2.20 11.13
N VAL A 37 29.11 3.39 10.77
CA VAL A 37 29.93 4.59 10.73
C VAL A 37 30.13 5.10 12.16
N THR A 38 31.37 5.48 12.46
CA THR A 38 31.74 6.05 13.75
C THR A 38 32.36 7.41 13.54
N PHE A 39 31.89 8.38 14.31
CA PHE A 39 32.46 9.71 14.39
C PHE A 39 33.16 9.89 15.73
N HIS A 40 34.17 10.74 15.73
CA HIS A 40 34.85 11.19 16.92
C HIS A 40 34.93 12.71 16.91
N ILE A 41 34.36 13.31 17.95
CA ILE A 41 34.37 14.76 18.16
C ILE A 41 35.25 15.00 19.37
N SER A 42 36.38 15.67 19.15
CA SER A 42 37.37 15.90 20.21
C SER A 42 37.98 17.30 20.16
N THR A 43 38.61 17.71 21.25
CA THR A 43 39.44 18.91 21.34
C THR A 43 40.84 18.50 21.79
N PRO A 44 41.71 17.99 20.88
CA PRO A 44 42.92 17.25 21.26
C PRO A 44 43.99 18.12 21.93
N GLU A 45 44.18 19.35 21.46
CA GLU A 45 45.22 20.27 21.97
C GLU A 45 44.61 21.46 22.71
N VAL A 46 43.63 22.13 22.08
CA VAL A 46 43.06 23.39 22.57
C VAL A 46 41.53 23.31 22.54
N LYS A 47 40.87 23.82 23.58
CA LYS A 47 39.40 23.82 23.71
C LYS A 47 38.68 24.61 22.61
N THR A 48 39.39 25.51 21.93
CA THR A 48 38.86 26.33 20.81
C THR A 48 38.89 25.60 19.48
N LYS A 49 39.66 24.50 19.35
CA LYS A 49 39.78 23.72 18.12
C LYS A 49 39.04 22.41 18.26
N ILE A 50 37.97 22.26 17.49
CA ILE A 50 37.15 21.05 17.46
C ILE A 50 37.59 20.20 16.28
N LEU A 51 38.11 19.01 16.57
CA LEU A 51 38.42 17.97 15.61
C LEU A 51 37.19 17.07 15.44
N LEU A 52 36.80 16.84 14.19
CA LEU A 52 35.78 15.89 13.79
C LEU A 52 36.41 14.86 12.86
N SER A 53 36.52 13.62 13.34
CA SER A 53 37.02 12.49 12.57
C SER A 53 35.90 11.51 12.26
N ILE A 54 35.96 10.87 11.10
CA ILE A 54 34.99 9.87 10.64
C ILE A 54 35.70 8.58 10.23
N GLN A 55 35.12 7.46 10.65
CA GLN A 55 35.51 6.12 10.25
C GLN A 55 34.35 5.49 9.46
N ILE A 56 34.63 5.09 8.21
CA ILE A 56 33.68 4.42 7.32
C ILE A 56 34.32 3.13 6.83
N ARG A 57 33.68 1.99 7.10
CA ARG A 57 34.16 0.67 6.68
C ARG A 57 34.56 0.60 5.19
N CYS A 58 33.74 1.19 4.32
CA CYS A 58 33.95 1.19 2.87
C CYS A 58 34.76 2.38 2.35
N PHE A 59 35.47 3.14 3.20
CA PHE A 59 36.18 4.34 2.76
C PHE A 59 37.18 4.06 1.62
N LYS A 60 37.86 2.91 1.65
CA LYS A 60 38.75 2.47 0.56
C LYS A 60 38.02 2.30 -0.77
N ASP A 61 36.77 1.85 -0.76
CA ASP A 61 35.96 1.77 -1.98
C ASP A 61 35.55 3.17 -2.43
N LEU A 62 35.13 4.03 -1.49
CA LEU A 62 34.75 5.41 -1.77
C LEU A 62 35.91 6.23 -2.36
N ALA A 63 37.13 6.06 -1.83
CA ALA A 63 38.34 6.73 -2.33
C ALA A 63 38.64 6.38 -3.79
N LYS A 64 38.45 5.11 -4.20
CA LYS A 64 38.60 4.69 -5.61
C LYS A 64 37.65 5.45 -6.55
N TYR A 65 36.47 5.82 -6.06
CA TYR A 65 35.44 6.53 -6.83
C TYR A 65 35.42 8.04 -6.57
N GLY A 66 36.50 8.57 -6.02
CA GLY A 66 36.72 10.01 -5.95
C GLY A 66 36.22 10.71 -4.68
N ALA A 67 36.06 9.99 -3.57
CA ALA A 67 35.60 10.57 -2.31
C ALA A 67 36.54 11.65 -1.76
N GLU A 68 37.86 11.50 -1.94
CA GLU A 68 38.83 12.50 -1.50
C GLU A 68 38.64 13.83 -2.22
N GLN A 69 38.35 13.83 -3.53
CA GLN A 69 38.10 15.04 -4.30
C GLN A 69 36.80 15.73 -3.85
N VAL A 70 35.75 14.96 -3.58
CA VAL A 70 34.48 15.50 -3.05
C VAL A 70 34.70 16.09 -1.66
N LEU A 71 35.38 15.38 -0.77
CA LEU A 71 35.66 15.86 0.58
C LEU A 71 36.59 17.09 0.57
N GLN A 72 37.58 17.13 -0.30
CA GLN A 72 38.45 18.29 -0.46
C GLN A 72 37.69 19.50 -1.03
N ARG A 73 36.75 19.27 -1.96
CA ARG A 73 35.88 20.33 -2.51
C ARG A 73 35.00 20.94 -1.42
N GLU A 74 34.40 20.12 -0.58
CA GLU A 74 33.47 20.58 0.47
C GLU A 74 34.20 21.16 1.69
N TYR A 75 35.29 20.51 2.13
CA TYR A 75 35.92 20.80 3.43
C TYR A 75 37.35 21.34 3.33
N GLY A 76 37.88 21.63 2.13
CA GLY A 76 39.32 21.81 1.89
C GLY A 76 40.07 22.73 2.85
N GLN A 77 39.45 23.81 3.32
CA GLN A 77 40.04 24.74 4.30
C GLN A 77 40.11 24.21 5.75
N TYR A 78 39.35 23.16 6.05
CA TYR A 78 39.23 22.53 7.36
C TYR A 78 39.94 21.17 7.42
N VAL A 79 40.43 20.64 6.30
CA VAL A 79 41.09 19.33 6.27
C VAL A 79 42.41 19.38 7.03
N VAL A 80 42.61 18.39 7.89
CA VAL A 80 43.83 18.20 8.69
C VAL A 80 44.34 16.77 8.53
N PRO A 81 45.57 16.46 8.98
CA PRO A 81 46.05 15.08 9.02
C PRO A 81 45.05 14.17 9.74
N VAL A 82 44.81 13.00 9.15
CA VAL A 82 43.80 12.05 9.65
C VAL A 82 44.18 11.54 11.03
N GLU A 83 43.22 11.56 11.95
CA GLU A 83 43.36 10.99 13.28
C GLU A 83 43.59 9.48 13.22
N VAL A 84 44.49 8.97 14.07
CA VAL A 84 44.83 7.54 14.10
C VAL A 84 43.58 6.70 14.38
N GLY A 85 43.28 5.76 13.47
CA GLY A 85 42.12 4.87 13.56
C GLY A 85 40.87 5.36 12.80
N TYR A 86 40.93 6.55 12.19
CA TYR A 86 39.88 7.12 11.36
C TYR A 86 40.31 7.22 9.90
N ASP A 87 39.36 7.51 9.01
CA ASP A 87 39.59 7.57 7.58
C ASP A 87 39.70 9.01 7.05
N PHE A 88 39.03 9.96 7.70
CA PHE A 88 39.07 11.38 7.34
C PHE A 88 38.86 12.27 8.56
N SER A 89 39.54 13.41 8.62
CA SER A 89 39.47 14.34 9.74
C SER A 89 39.40 15.79 9.28
N VAL A 90 38.51 16.56 9.90
CA VAL A 90 38.35 18.00 9.69
C VAL A 90 38.42 18.72 11.04
N LEU A 91 39.05 19.89 11.05
CA LEU A 91 39.21 20.72 12.23
C LEU A 91 38.56 22.09 12.00
N VAL A 92 37.71 22.50 12.92
CA VAL A 92 37.12 23.83 12.95
C VAL A 92 37.64 24.61 14.15
N ASP A 93 38.06 25.85 13.91
CA ASP A 93 38.51 26.77 14.94
C ASP A 93 37.37 27.70 15.35
N LEU A 94 37.03 27.70 16.64
CA LEU A 94 35.98 28.56 17.20
C LEU A 94 36.34 30.05 17.17
N GLU A 95 37.63 30.38 17.05
CA GLU A 95 38.10 31.78 16.94
C GLU A 95 37.95 32.32 15.51
N ASN A 96 37.94 31.45 14.50
CA ASN A 96 37.85 31.80 13.09
C ASN A 96 36.55 31.30 12.45
N LEU A 97 35.42 31.70 13.02
CA LEU A 97 34.09 31.38 12.51
C LEU A 97 33.53 32.52 11.63
N PRO A 98 32.64 32.21 10.67
CA PRO A 98 31.92 33.21 9.90
C PRO A 98 31.17 34.20 10.80
N GLU A 99 31.10 35.48 10.40
CA GLU A 99 30.45 36.52 11.21
C GLU A 99 28.94 36.29 11.32
N SER A 100 28.29 35.93 10.20
CA SER A 100 26.85 35.74 10.12
C SER A 100 26.39 34.45 10.81
N LYS A 101 25.30 34.53 11.58
CA LYS A 101 24.68 33.36 12.20
C LYS A 101 24.23 32.33 11.16
N GLU A 102 23.67 32.79 10.04
CA GLU A 102 23.18 31.90 8.98
C GLU A 102 24.32 31.08 8.36
N GLU A 103 25.50 31.70 8.20
CA GLU A 103 26.70 31.02 7.70
C GLU A 103 27.25 30.02 8.71
N ARG A 104 27.21 30.34 10.01
CA ARG A 104 27.58 29.38 11.07
C ARG A 104 26.66 28.16 11.11
N ASP A 105 25.35 28.39 11.00
CA ASP A 105 24.37 27.30 10.99
C ASP A 105 24.52 26.43 9.73
N ALA A 106 24.82 27.04 8.58
CA ALA A 106 25.14 26.32 7.34
C ALA A 106 26.43 25.51 7.47
N LEU A 107 27.47 26.06 8.10
CA LEU A 107 28.73 25.36 8.37
C LEU A 107 28.52 24.15 9.29
N ALA A 108 27.75 24.31 10.36
CA ALA A 108 27.41 23.21 11.27
C ALA A 108 26.64 22.10 10.53
N MET A 109 25.69 22.46 9.67
CA MET A 109 24.98 21.50 8.82
C MET A 109 25.93 20.80 7.84
N GLN A 110 26.88 21.53 7.24
CA GLN A 110 27.86 20.97 6.32
C GLN A 110 28.71 19.90 7.02
N PHE A 111 29.19 20.14 8.23
CA PHE A 111 29.95 19.16 9.02
C PHE A 111 29.07 17.96 9.43
N ALA A 112 27.80 18.20 9.78
CA ALA A 112 26.86 17.13 10.09
C ALA A 112 26.52 16.23 8.88
N LEU A 113 26.76 16.69 7.65
CA LEU A 113 26.58 15.93 6.41
C LEU A 113 27.84 15.18 5.94
N LEU A 114 28.89 15.09 6.77
CA LEU A 114 30.18 14.49 6.38
C LEU A 114 30.06 13.06 5.82
N LYS A 115 29.27 12.18 6.46
CA LYS A 115 28.97 10.84 5.93
C LYS A 115 28.32 10.93 4.54
N ARG A 116 27.33 11.80 4.37
CA ARG A 116 26.61 12.00 3.10
C ARG A 116 27.55 12.46 1.99
N HIS A 117 28.47 13.38 2.27
CA HIS A 117 29.44 13.86 1.28
C HIS A 117 30.43 12.77 0.86
N ALA A 118 30.98 12.02 1.82
CA ALA A 118 31.86 10.89 1.51
C ALA A 118 31.15 9.83 0.64
N MET A 119 29.90 9.48 0.98
CA MET A 119 29.13 8.48 0.25
C MET A 119 28.54 8.96 -1.08
N ALA A 120 28.57 10.26 -1.37
CA ALA A 120 28.04 10.83 -2.61
C ALA A 120 28.93 10.56 -3.83
N ALA A 121 30.24 10.43 -3.64
CA ALA A 121 31.22 10.40 -4.72
C ALA A 121 30.95 9.33 -5.81
N PRO A 122 30.65 8.05 -5.48
CA PRO A 122 30.35 7.06 -6.50
C PRO A 122 29.09 7.40 -7.33
N PHE A 123 28.12 8.09 -6.73
CA PHE A 123 26.91 8.53 -7.42
C PHE A 123 27.18 9.74 -8.32
N GLU A 124 27.94 10.73 -7.84
CA GLU A 124 28.37 11.88 -8.67
C GLU A 124 29.17 11.39 -9.89
N GLN A 125 30.12 10.48 -9.70
CA GLN A 125 30.91 9.90 -10.79
C GLN A 125 30.05 9.12 -11.78
N ALA A 126 29.08 8.32 -11.31
CA ALA A 126 28.14 7.62 -12.20
C ALA A 126 27.23 8.57 -12.98
N TYR A 127 26.90 9.73 -12.41
CA TYR A 127 26.10 10.75 -13.11
C TYR A 127 26.92 11.47 -14.17
N GLU A 128 28.17 11.83 -13.88
CA GLU A 128 29.09 12.37 -14.89
C GLU A 128 29.29 11.40 -16.06
N GLU A 129 29.48 10.12 -15.74
CA GLU A 129 29.61 9.05 -16.73
C GLU A 129 28.33 8.89 -17.57
N HIS A 130 27.15 8.96 -16.95
CA HIS A 130 25.88 8.98 -17.69
C HIS A 130 25.82 10.12 -18.70
N TYR A 131 26.21 11.34 -18.33
CA TYR A 131 26.19 12.49 -19.23
C TYR A 131 27.17 12.33 -20.40
N LYS A 132 28.37 11.79 -20.14
CA LYS A 132 29.36 11.46 -21.20
C LYS A 132 28.80 10.41 -22.16
N LEU A 133 28.29 9.30 -21.64
CA LEU A 133 27.70 8.21 -22.44
C LEU A 133 26.48 8.67 -23.22
N LYS A 134 25.67 9.58 -22.66
CA LYS A 134 24.51 10.16 -23.35
C LYS A 134 24.93 11.05 -24.52
N GLU A 135 25.99 11.85 -24.34
CA GLU A 135 26.54 12.67 -25.42
C GLU A 135 27.15 11.81 -26.53
N GLU A 136 27.89 10.77 -26.18
CA GLU A 136 28.42 9.81 -27.14
C GLU A 136 27.31 9.07 -27.89
N ALA A 137 26.28 8.58 -27.19
CA ALA A 137 25.14 7.89 -27.80
C ALA A 137 24.36 8.80 -28.76
N SER A 138 24.32 10.11 -28.51
CA SER A 138 23.65 11.07 -29.41
C SER A 138 24.30 11.20 -30.79
N LYS A 139 25.55 10.72 -30.93
CA LYS A 139 26.29 10.73 -32.20
C LYS A 139 25.94 9.54 -33.09
N PHE A 140 25.23 8.53 -32.58
CA PHE A 140 24.91 7.29 -33.30
C PHE A 140 23.39 7.09 -33.41
N SER A 141 22.94 6.45 -34.48
CA SER A 141 21.58 5.90 -34.56
C SER A 141 21.43 4.75 -33.55
N SER A 142 20.23 4.53 -33.01
CA SER A 142 19.96 3.54 -31.95
C SER A 142 20.37 2.09 -32.29
N GLU A 143 20.61 1.78 -33.56
CA GLU A 143 21.03 0.45 -34.05
C GLU A 143 22.54 0.34 -34.35
N GLU A 144 23.27 1.46 -34.39
CA GLU A 144 24.71 1.51 -34.78
C GLU A 144 25.64 1.87 -33.61
N ALA A 145 25.10 1.97 -32.39
CA ALA A 145 25.89 2.33 -31.22
C ALA A 145 27.00 1.28 -30.94
N PRO A 146 28.24 1.71 -30.65
CA PRO A 146 29.33 0.80 -30.27
C PRO A 146 28.93 -0.03 -29.04
N LYS A 147 29.38 -1.31 -28.98
CA LYS A 147 29.07 -2.22 -27.86
C LYS A 147 29.35 -1.61 -26.48
N GLY A 148 30.42 -0.84 -26.33
CA GLY A 148 30.75 -0.16 -25.06
C GLY A 148 29.70 0.86 -24.60
N VAL A 149 29.06 1.59 -25.52
CA VAL A 149 27.99 2.56 -25.20
C VAL A 149 26.69 1.84 -24.83
N MET A 150 26.45 0.65 -25.40
CA MET A 150 25.30 -0.20 -25.07
C MET A 150 25.46 -0.95 -23.74
N GLU A 151 26.67 -1.45 -23.44
CA GLU A 151 26.97 -2.16 -22.19
C GLU A 151 26.99 -1.23 -20.97
N GLY A 152 27.21 0.07 -21.20
CA GLY A 152 27.23 1.12 -20.19
C GLY A 152 28.57 1.20 -19.46
N GLY A 153 28.59 2.02 -18.41
CA GLY A 153 29.75 2.26 -17.58
C GLY A 153 30.13 1.09 -16.67
N GLU A 154 31.28 1.23 -16.02
CA GLU A 154 31.76 0.28 -15.03
C GLU A 154 30.86 0.28 -13.78
N VAL A 155 30.63 -0.91 -13.21
CA VAL A 155 29.85 -1.07 -11.98
C VAL A 155 30.68 -0.63 -10.78
N LYS A 156 30.19 0.39 -10.08
CA LYS A 156 30.80 0.89 -8.83
C LYS A 156 30.20 0.13 -7.66
N ALA A 157 30.96 -0.77 -7.06
CA ALA A 157 30.54 -1.56 -5.89
C ALA A 157 31.00 -0.89 -4.59
N ILE A 158 30.06 -0.68 -3.66
CA ILE A 158 30.27 -0.02 -2.36
C ILE A 158 29.84 -0.99 -1.26
N HIS A 159 30.80 -1.61 -0.57
CA HIS A 159 30.54 -2.58 0.50
C HIS A 159 30.34 -1.90 1.86
N TYR A 160 29.26 -1.13 1.98
CA TYR A 160 28.98 -0.33 3.17
C TYR A 160 28.69 -1.16 4.44
N ARG A 161 28.38 -2.46 4.31
CA ARG A 161 28.25 -3.43 5.41
C ARG A 161 28.91 -4.76 5.04
N GLU A 162 29.01 -5.68 6.01
CA GLU A 162 29.65 -7.00 5.83
C GLU A 162 29.07 -7.84 4.71
N GLU A 163 27.74 -7.90 4.64
CA GLU A 163 27.01 -8.79 3.75
C GLU A 163 26.05 -8.01 2.83
N GLU A 164 26.12 -6.68 2.84
CA GLU A 164 25.28 -5.80 2.02
C GLU A 164 26.17 -4.84 1.21
N ALA A 165 25.74 -4.50 0.01
CA ALA A 165 26.46 -3.62 -0.89
C ALA A 165 25.50 -2.76 -1.73
N ILE A 166 26.01 -1.62 -2.17
CA ILE A 166 25.36 -0.75 -3.16
C ILE A 166 26.16 -0.85 -4.45
N TYR A 167 25.49 -1.12 -5.55
CA TYR A 167 26.08 -1.13 -6.88
C TYR A 167 25.48 0.01 -7.69
N VAL A 168 26.32 0.82 -8.31
CA VAL A 168 25.89 1.92 -9.18
C VAL A 168 26.45 1.69 -10.56
N LYS A 169 25.57 1.64 -11.57
CA LYS A 169 25.95 1.49 -12.98
C LYS A 169 25.32 2.59 -13.81
N ALA A 170 26.15 3.31 -14.57
CA ALA A 170 25.68 4.30 -15.53
C ALA A 170 25.40 3.65 -16.89
N SER A 171 24.36 4.11 -17.57
CA SER A 171 24.05 3.78 -18.97
C SER A 171 23.73 5.07 -19.71
N HIS A 172 23.69 5.05 -21.05
CA HIS A 172 23.43 6.27 -21.83
C HIS A 172 22.02 6.85 -21.60
N ASP A 173 21.03 6.03 -21.23
CA ASP A 173 19.64 6.43 -21.05
C ASP A 173 19.18 6.52 -19.59
N ARG A 174 19.92 5.92 -18.65
CA ARG A 174 19.54 5.80 -17.23
C ARG A 174 20.76 5.59 -16.33
N VAL A 175 20.56 5.74 -15.04
CA VAL A 175 21.50 5.28 -14.00
C VAL A 175 20.78 4.28 -13.11
N THR A 176 21.40 3.12 -12.92
CA THR A 176 20.83 2.00 -12.15
C THR A 176 21.57 1.88 -10.82
N VAL A 177 20.82 1.95 -9.72
CA VAL A 177 21.33 1.77 -8.35
C VAL A 177 20.73 0.49 -7.77
N ILE A 178 21.57 -0.47 -7.39
CA ILE A 178 21.15 -1.77 -6.90
C ILE A 178 21.62 -1.94 -5.46
N PHE A 179 20.68 -2.15 -4.55
CA PHE A 179 20.95 -2.49 -3.15
C PHE A 179 20.86 -4.01 -3.00
N SER A 180 21.93 -4.66 -2.53
CA SER A 180 21.85 -6.03 -2.03
C SER A 180 21.63 -6.00 -0.52
N THR A 181 20.44 -6.41 -0.08
CA THR A 181 20.04 -6.40 1.32
C THR A 181 19.76 -7.83 1.81
N ILE A 182 20.07 -8.10 3.08
CA ILE A 182 19.84 -9.40 3.72
C ILE A 182 18.82 -9.25 4.84
N PHE A 183 17.83 -10.15 4.83
CA PHE A 183 16.87 -10.26 5.92
C PHE A 183 17.19 -11.48 6.78
N ARG A 184 17.84 -11.25 7.92
CA ARG A 184 18.16 -12.31 8.88
C ARG A 184 16.91 -12.95 9.50
N GLU A 185 15.89 -12.14 9.78
CA GLU A 185 14.62 -12.62 10.29
C GLU A 185 13.64 -12.91 9.16
N GLU A 186 13.03 -14.10 9.18
CA GLU A 186 11.99 -14.47 8.22
C GLU A 186 10.79 -13.50 8.26
N THR A 187 10.45 -12.99 9.45
CA THR A 187 9.38 -12.00 9.59
C THR A 187 9.71 -10.70 8.85
N ASP A 188 10.95 -10.20 8.97
CA ASP A 188 11.40 -9.00 8.24
C ASP A 188 11.43 -9.23 6.73
N ARG A 189 11.82 -10.44 6.29
CA ARG A 189 11.76 -10.82 4.87
C ARG A 189 10.34 -10.71 4.32
N VAL A 190 9.33 -11.15 5.08
CA VAL A 190 7.92 -11.06 4.68
C VAL A 190 7.44 -9.60 4.65
N TYR A 191 7.74 -8.81 5.68
CA TYR A 191 7.41 -7.37 5.67
C TYR A 191 8.09 -6.67 4.50
N GLY A 192 9.39 -6.89 4.31
CA GLY A 192 10.19 -6.31 3.25
C GLY A 192 9.61 -6.61 1.87
N LYS A 193 9.22 -7.85 1.60
CA LYS A 193 8.54 -8.23 0.35
C LYS A 193 7.25 -7.44 0.11
N VAL A 194 6.43 -7.24 1.14
CA VAL A 194 5.19 -6.45 1.02
C VAL A 194 5.50 -4.98 0.74
N PHE A 195 6.45 -4.38 1.47
CA PHE A 195 6.86 -3.00 1.24
C PHE A 195 7.39 -2.79 -0.18
N ILE A 196 8.30 -3.66 -0.65
CA ILE A 196 8.90 -3.53 -1.97
C ILE A 196 7.85 -3.74 -3.07
N GLN A 197 6.92 -4.68 -2.90
CA GLN A 197 5.79 -4.83 -3.82
C GLN A 197 4.97 -3.53 -3.93
N GLU A 198 4.71 -2.86 -2.80
CA GLU A 198 4.02 -1.58 -2.79
C GLU A 198 4.84 -0.47 -3.48
N PHE A 199 6.18 -0.45 -3.35
CA PHE A 199 7.06 0.44 -4.11
C PHE A 199 6.94 0.23 -5.62
N VAL A 200 6.99 -1.03 -6.08
CA VAL A 200 6.84 -1.39 -7.49
C VAL A 200 5.47 -0.94 -8.02
N ASP A 201 4.41 -1.13 -7.25
CA ASP A 201 3.04 -0.78 -7.65
C ASP A 201 2.68 0.70 -7.42
N ALA A 202 3.47 1.47 -6.67
CA ALA A 202 3.21 2.89 -6.41
C ALA A 202 3.24 3.73 -7.70
N ARG A 203 4.18 3.43 -8.60
CA ARG A 203 4.30 4.10 -9.90
C ARG A 203 3.05 3.87 -10.77
N ARG A 204 2.41 2.71 -10.65
CA ARG A 204 1.18 2.36 -11.40
C ARG A 204 -0.07 3.06 -10.86
N ARG A 205 -0.10 3.39 -9.57
CA ARG A 205 -1.30 3.92 -8.89
C ARG A 205 -1.33 5.43 -8.77
N ALA A 206 -0.20 6.07 -8.47
CA ALA A 206 -0.21 7.46 -8.02
C ALA A 206 0.92 8.35 -8.58
N ILE A 207 2.12 7.81 -8.83
CA ILE A 207 3.31 8.65 -9.10
C ILE A 207 4.07 8.16 -10.35
N GLN A 208 3.55 8.49 -11.54
CA GLN A 208 4.14 8.03 -12.82
C GLN A 208 5.56 8.56 -13.09
N ASN A 209 5.86 9.76 -12.56
CA ASN A 209 7.14 10.47 -12.73
C ASN A 209 8.24 10.03 -11.76
N ALA A 210 7.96 9.10 -10.83
CA ALA A 210 8.97 8.58 -9.91
C ALA A 210 9.94 7.61 -10.61
N PRO A 211 11.13 7.37 -10.01
CA PRO A 211 12.01 6.29 -10.41
C PRO A 211 11.30 4.94 -10.48
N GLN A 212 11.74 4.08 -11.39
CA GLN A 212 11.26 2.70 -11.42
C GLN A 212 11.99 1.89 -10.36
N VAL A 213 11.25 1.08 -9.61
CA VAL A 213 11.80 0.15 -8.62
C VAL A 213 11.52 -1.27 -9.09
N LEU A 214 12.51 -2.15 -8.99
CA LEU A 214 12.44 -3.57 -9.29
C LEU A 214 12.98 -4.36 -8.10
N PHE A 215 12.53 -5.60 -7.95
CA PHE A 215 12.98 -6.49 -6.91
C PHE A 215 13.13 -7.91 -7.41
N ARG A 216 14.27 -8.51 -7.09
CA ARG A 216 14.62 -9.89 -7.44
C ARG A 216 15.38 -10.52 -6.29
N ASN A 217 15.32 -11.84 -6.20
CA ASN A 217 16.16 -12.60 -5.27
C ASN A 217 17.44 -13.09 -5.96
N ASP A 218 17.41 -13.20 -7.29
CA ASP A 218 18.56 -13.47 -8.13
C ASP A 218 19.27 -12.16 -8.52
N PRO A 219 20.62 -12.16 -8.65
CA PRO A 219 21.37 -10.99 -9.09
C PRO A 219 20.90 -10.51 -10.47
N PRO A 220 20.62 -9.21 -10.65
CA PRO A 220 20.32 -8.63 -11.96
C PRO A 220 21.47 -8.82 -12.97
N LEU A 221 21.15 -8.76 -14.26
CA LEU A 221 22.13 -8.95 -15.34
C LEU A 221 23.27 -7.91 -15.26
N GLU A 222 22.97 -6.73 -14.75
CA GLU A 222 23.91 -5.64 -14.53
C GLU A 222 25.04 -6.00 -13.55
N LEU A 223 24.86 -7.00 -12.70
CA LEU A 223 25.85 -7.47 -11.72
C LEU A 223 26.59 -8.74 -12.16
N GLN A 224 26.38 -9.21 -13.39
CA GLN A 224 27.12 -10.37 -13.89
C GLN A 224 28.63 -10.09 -13.93
N GLY A 225 29.41 -11.00 -13.35
CA GLY A 225 30.88 -10.89 -13.31
C GLY A 225 31.43 -9.99 -12.20
N VAL A 226 30.58 -9.33 -11.40
CA VAL A 226 31.04 -8.52 -10.26
C VAL A 226 31.59 -9.45 -9.16
N PRO A 227 32.84 -9.24 -8.68
CA PRO A 227 33.42 -10.06 -7.62
C PRO A 227 32.56 -10.03 -6.35
N GLY A 228 32.32 -11.20 -5.75
CA GLY A 228 31.51 -11.33 -4.54
C GLY A 228 29.99 -11.44 -4.78
N VAL A 229 29.51 -11.11 -5.98
CA VAL A 229 28.11 -11.36 -6.37
C VAL A 229 27.99 -12.77 -6.92
N ARG A 230 27.39 -13.68 -6.16
CA ARG A 230 27.06 -15.03 -6.61
C ARG A 230 25.58 -15.30 -6.38
N ASP A 231 24.97 -16.01 -7.32
CA ASP A 231 23.66 -16.60 -7.10
C ASP A 231 23.83 -17.76 -6.12
N THR A 232 23.47 -17.53 -4.85
CA THR A 232 23.53 -18.57 -3.82
C THR A 232 22.37 -19.56 -3.96
N GLY A 233 21.37 -19.29 -4.81
CA GLY A 233 20.14 -20.10 -4.94
C GLY A 233 19.28 -20.18 -3.67
N SER A 234 19.76 -19.66 -2.53
CA SER A 234 19.10 -19.69 -1.22
C SER A 234 17.98 -18.64 -1.10
N GLY A 235 17.99 -17.61 -1.95
CA GLY A 235 17.04 -16.50 -1.90
C GLY A 235 17.12 -15.67 -0.60
N GLU A 236 18.25 -15.74 0.10
CA GLU A 236 18.51 -15.00 1.34
C GLU A 236 18.85 -13.53 1.09
N VAL A 237 19.50 -13.26 -0.05
CA VAL A 237 19.82 -11.92 -0.52
C VAL A 237 18.69 -11.41 -1.41
N GLY A 238 18.20 -10.21 -1.10
CA GLY A 238 17.26 -9.48 -1.95
C GLY A 238 17.96 -8.35 -2.68
N TYR A 239 17.72 -8.23 -3.98
CA TYR A 239 18.23 -7.14 -4.82
C TYR A 239 17.12 -6.15 -5.11
N VAL A 240 17.23 -4.94 -4.55
CA VAL A 240 16.33 -3.82 -4.84
C VAL A 240 17.01 -2.90 -5.83
N THR A 241 16.42 -2.76 -7.02
CA THR A 241 16.99 -1.96 -8.11
C THR A 241 16.17 -0.70 -8.34
N PHE A 242 16.80 0.46 -8.23
CA PHE A 242 16.26 1.75 -8.61
C PHE A 242 16.81 2.16 -9.98
N VAL A 243 15.90 2.46 -10.91
CA VAL A 243 16.24 2.96 -12.24
C VAL A 243 15.91 4.45 -12.30
N LEU A 244 16.97 5.26 -12.36
CA LEU A 244 16.91 6.72 -12.42
C LEU A 244 17.01 7.18 -13.88
N PHE A 245 15.88 7.62 -14.43
CA PHE A 245 15.82 8.25 -15.76
C PHE A 245 16.34 9.70 -15.77
N PRO A 246 16.63 10.30 -16.95
CA PRO A 246 17.25 11.63 -17.07
C PRO A 246 16.50 12.75 -16.35
N ARG A 247 15.18 12.63 -16.18
CA ARG A 247 14.35 13.57 -15.39
C ARG A 247 14.70 13.64 -13.90
N HIS A 248 15.34 12.61 -13.36
CA HIS A 248 15.82 12.54 -11.97
C HIS A 248 17.27 12.99 -11.86
N LEU A 249 18.02 12.95 -12.97
CA LEU A 249 19.46 13.18 -13.02
C LEU A 249 19.82 14.64 -13.31
N THR A 250 18.84 15.55 -13.32
CA THR A 250 19.10 16.97 -13.59
C THR A 250 20.02 17.58 -12.52
N PRO A 251 20.97 18.46 -12.89
CA PRO A 251 21.95 19.01 -11.93
C PRO A 251 21.31 19.62 -10.68
N GLN A 252 20.15 20.27 -10.83
CA GLN A 252 19.41 20.92 -9.75
C GLN A 252 18.83 19.92 -8.73
N ARG A 253 18.55 18.68 -9.14
CA ARG A 253 17.93 17.64 -8.30
C ARG A 253 18.94 16.62 -7.80
N MET A 254 20.10 16.57 -8.44
CA MET A 254 21.15 15.59 -8.23
C MET A 254 21.49 15.40 -6.75
N ALA A 255 21.79 16.50 -6.04
CA ALA A 255 22.16 16.45 -4.63
C ALA A 255 21.05 15.84 -3.76
N ALA A 256 19.79 16.24 -3.98
CA ALA A 256 18.65 15.71 -3.25
C ALA A 256 18.40 14.22 -3.55
N VAL A 257 18.55 13.80 -4.81
CA VAL A 257 18.40 12.39 -5.21
C VAL A 257 19.48 11.52 -4.56
N ILE A 258 20.73 11.98 -4.54
CA ILE A 258 21.84 11.26 -3.87
C ILE A 258 21.56 11.12 -2.37
N SER A 259 21.15 12.20 -1.71
CA SER A 259 20.81 12.17 -0.28
C SER A 259 19.65 11.23 0.05
N HIS A 260 18.69 11.10 -0.86
CA HIS A 260 17.53 10.24 -0.66
C HIS A 260 17.83 8.77 -0.96
N ILE A 261 18.59 8.49 -2.03
CA ILE A 261 18.88 7.11 -2.43
C ILE A 261 19.83 6.45 -1.42
N GLN A 262 20.84 7.16 -0.92
CA GLN A 262 21.80 6.60 0.06
C GLN A 262 21.11 6.13 1.36
N THR A 263 20.02 6.81 1.78
CA THR A 263 19.32 6.49 3.04
C THR A 263 18.23 5.45 2.85
N PHE A 264 18.01 4.95 1.62
CA PHE A 264 16.93 4.02 1.30
C PHE A 264 16.93 2.79 2.21
N ARG A 265 18.10 2.16 2.42
CA ARG A 265 18.18 0.93 3.20
C ARG A 265 17.78 1.15 4.66
N ASP A 266 18.28 2.21 5.29
CA ASP A 266 17.92 2.52 6.68
C ASP A 266 16.45 2.95 6.79
N TYR A 267 15.97 3.76 5.85
CA TYR A 267 14.56 4.11 5.74
C TYR A 267 13.69 2.84 5.69
N PHE A 268 14.07 1.90 4.84
CA PHE A 268 13.34 0.67 4.60
C PHE A 268 13.30 -0.22 5.85
N HIS A 269 14.43 -0.47 6.49
CA HIS A 269 14.48 -1.24 7.74
C HIS A 269 13.81 -0.52 8.92
N TYR A 270 13.88 0.81 8.98
CA TYR A 270 13.16 1.60 9.98
C TYR A 270 11.65 1.42 9.86
N HIS A 271 11.10 1.48 8.64
CA HIS A 271 9.65 1.32 8.41
C HIS A 271 9.15 -0.10 8.62
N ILE A 272 9.99 -1.11 8.37
CA ILE A 272 9.68 -2.48 8.77
C ILE A 272 9.53 -2.58 10.30
N LYS A 273 10.49 -2.04 11.05
CA LYS A 273 10.43 -2.02 12.53
C LYS A 273 9.24 -1.19 13.05
N ALA A 274 8.97 -0.04 12.44
CA ALA A 274 7.81 0.79 12.79
C ALA A 274 6.48 0.05 12.54
N SER A 275 6.38 -0.70 11.44
CA SER A 275 5.22 -1.53 11.13
C SER A 275 5.04 -2.67 12.13
N LYS A 276 6.12 -3.35 12.53
CA LYS A 276 6.08 -4.33 13.62
C LYS A 276 5.56 -3.71 14.91
N ALA A 277 6.09 -2.55 15.32
CA ALA A 277 5.63 -1.85 16.52
C ALA A 277 4.14 -1.46 16.44
N TYR A 278 3.68 -1.03 15.27
CA TYR A 278 2.26 -0.74 15.04
C TYR A 278 1.38 -1.99 15.19
N ILE A 279 1.79 -3.12 14.61
CA ILE A 279 1.09 -4.40 14.76
C ILE A 279 1.06 -4.84 16.24
N HIS A 280 2.18 -4.71 16.97
CA HIS A 280 2.19 -4.98 18.41
C HIS A 280 1.22 -4.08 19.18
N SER A 281 1.12 -2.80 18.83
CA SER A 281 0.12 -1.90 19.44
C SER A 281 -1.32 -2.35 19.15
N ARG A 282 -1.60 -2.82 17.92
CA ARG A 282 -2.92 -3.34 17.55
C ARG A 282 -3.25 -4.64 18.28
N MET A 283 -2.29 -5.54 18.40
CA MET A 283 -2.43 -6.78 19.16
C MET A 283 -2.71 -6.50 20.63
N ARG A 284 -1.94 -5.60 21.27
CA ARG A 284 -2.18 -5.20 22.67
C ARG A 284 -3.58 -4.63 22.87
N LYS A 285 -4.04 -3.76 21.96
CA LYS A 285 -5.41 -3.23 22.01
C LYS A 285 -6.44 -4.35 21.92
N ARG A 286 -6.26 -5.29 20.99
CA ARG A 286 -7.19 -6.41 20.82
C ARG A 286 -7.22 -7.35 22.04
N THR A 287 -6.07 -7.62 22.64
CA THR A 287 -5.97 -8.38 23.89
C THR A 287 -6.66 -7.66 25.04
N ALA A 288 -6.50 -6.34 25.15
CA ALA A 288 -7.22 -5.54 26.15
C ALA A 288 -8.75 -5.63 25.97
N ASP A 289 -9.24 -5.55 24.73
CA ASP A 289 -10.66 -5.74 24.41
C ASP A 289 -11.15 -7.12 24.86
N PHE A 290 -10.39 -8.19 24.56
CA PHE A 290 -10.74 -9.55 24.97
C PHE A 290 -10.73 -9.73 26.50
N LEU A 291 -9.74 -9.15 27.19
CA LEU A 291 -9.71 -9.16 28.66
C LEU A 291 -10.91 -8.41 29.26
N GLN A 292 -11.37 -7.33 28.63
CA GLN A 292 -12.57 -6.63 29.06
C GLN A 292 -13.82 -7.51 28.91
N VAL A 293 -13.95 -8.25 27.81
CA VAL A 293 -15.04 -9.21 27.61
C VAL A 293 -14.99 -10.32 28.67
N LEU A 294 -13.81 -10.87 28.96
CA LEU A 294 -13.63 -11.87 30.02
C LEU A 294 -13.98 -11.34 31.41
N ARG A 295 -13.62 -10.09 31.72
CA ARG A 295 -13.99 -9.45 32.98
C ARG A 295 -15.50 -9.28 33.11
N ARG A 296 -16.19 -8.85 32.04
CA ARG A 296 -17.66 -8.74 32.01
C ARG A 296 -18.38 -10.09 32.12
N ALA A 297 -17.72 -11.17 31.73
CA ALA A 297 -18.26 -12.52 31.86
C ALA A 297 -18.10 -13.10 33.27
N ARG A 298 -17.30 -12.47 34.14
CA ARG A 298 -17.29 -12.85 35.57
C ARG A 298 -18.60 -12.36 36.18
N PRO A 299 -19.35 -13.24 36.87
CA PRO A 299 -20.52 -12.79 37.61
C PRO A 299 -20.06 -11.81 38.69
N ASP A 300 -20.67 -10.62 38.71
CA ASP A 300 -20.53 -9.72 39.84
C ASP A 300 -21.19 -10.43 41.03
N ASN A 301 -20.41 -10.73 42.07
CA ASN A 301 -21.00 -11.07 43.36
C ASN A 301 -21.66 -9.80 43.86
N GLU A 302 -22.95 -9.62 43.55
CA GLU A 302 -23.78 -8.72 44.34
C GLU A 302 -23.68 -9.23 45.78
N GLU A 303 -22.88 -8.57 46.60
CA GLU A 303 -23.00 -8.70 48.04
C GLU A 303 -24.43 -8.26 48.37
N ARG A 304 -25.35 -9.23 48.39
CA ARG A 304 -26.68 -9.04 48.97
C ARG A 304 -26.43 -8.49 50.35
N GLU A 305 -26.80 -7.23 50.58
CA GLU A 305 -26.83 -6.66 51.93
C GLU A 305 -27.59 -7.65 52.81
N ARG A 306 -26.87 -8.36 53.68
CA ARG A 306 -27.48 -9.30 54.61
C ARG A 306 -28.20 -8.47 55.66
N LYS A 307 -29.49 -8.22 55.43
CA LYS A 307 -30.37 -7.62 56.43
C LYS A 307 -30.63 -8.65 57.53
N THR A 308 -30.36 -8.29 58.78
CA THR A 308 -30.82 -9.06 59.93
C THR A 308 -32.34 -8.89 60.07
N ALA A 309 -33.03 -9.89 60.62
CA ALA A 309 -34.50 -9.93 60.73
C ALA A 309 -35.13 -8.76 61.52
N SER A 310 -34.34 -7.91 62.17
CA SER A 310 -34.79 -6.71 62.88
C SER A 310 -34.63 -5.39 62.10
N GLY A 311 -34.24 -5.45 60.82
CA GLY A 311 -34.29 -4.29 59.92
C GLY A 311 -33.20 -3.22 60.12
N ARG A 312 -32.12 -3.51 60.85
CA ARG A 312 -30.94 -2.61 60.93
C ARG A 312 -29.89 -2.99 59.88
N THR A 313 -29.52 -2.05 59.03
CA THR A 313 -28.43 -2.16 58.07
C THR A 313 -27.09 -1.83 58.74
N PHE A 314 -26.10 -2.70 58.60
CA PHE A 314 -24.70 -2.37 58.91
C PHE A 314 -24.14 -1.56 57.74
N LYS A 315 -24.05 -0.24 57.88
CA LYS A 315 -23.16 0.55 57.03
C LYS A 315 -21.74 0.37 57.54
N VAL A 316 -20.93 -0.39 56.83
CA VAL A 316 -19.47 -0.35 57.00
C VAL A 316 -18.99 0.94 56.35
N ASP A 317 -18.61 1.92 57.16
CA ASP A 317 -17.93 3.13 56.70
C ASP A 317 -16.54 2.75 56.17
N LEU A 318 -16.46 2.45 54.87
CA LEU A 318 -15.20 2.39 54.15
C LEU A 318 -14.75 3.82 53.88
N ARG A 319 -14.00 4.39 54.84
CA ARG A 319 -13.13 5.53 54.55
C ARG A 319 -12.19 5.13 53.43
N VAL A 320 -12.31 5.83 52.31
CA VAL A 320 -11.45 5.76 51.13
C VAL A 320 -10.00 5.99 51.55
N ALA A 321 -9.22 4.93 51.67
CA ALA A 321 -7.77 4.99 51.62
C ALA A 321 -7.34 4.76 50.17
N ASN A 322 -7.07 5.86 49.51
CA ASN A 322 -6.52 5.92 48.17
C ASN A 322 -5.04 5.48 48.24
N THR A 323 -4.76 4.20 48.02
CA THR A 323 -3.38 3.73 47.83
C THR A 323 -3.28 2.84 46.60
N MET A 324 -2.87 3.49 45.52
CA MET A 324 -2.32 2.92 44.32
C MET A 324 -1.06 2.10 44.69
N GLY A 325 -1.04 0.81 44.38
CA GLY A 325 0.10 -0.07 44.62
C GLY A 325 0.12 -1.21 43.61
N TRP A 326 0.99 -1.08 42.61
CA TRP A 326 1.32 -2.10 41.61
C TRP A 326 1.93 -3.38 42.23
N PRO A 327 2.01 -4.50 41.49
CA PRO A 327 1.82 -5.83 42.06
C PRO A 327 3.11 -6.65 42.10
N PHE A 328 3.76 -6.78 43.24
CA PHE A 328 4.65 -7.91 43.53
C PHE A 328 4.71 -8.15 45.04
N ARG A 329 3.92 -9.09 45.56
CA ARG A 329 4.26 -9.76 46.81
C ARG A 329 3.74 -11.18 46.81
N ALA A 330 4.69 -12.12 46.88
CA ALA A 330 4.47 -13.53 47.12
C ALA A 330 3.74 -13.72 48.45
N SER A 331 2.69 -14.54 48.45
CA SER A 331 2.00 -14.92 49.69
C SER A 331 2.87 -15.88 50.49
N ALA A 332 3.30 -15.43 51.65
CA ALA A 332 3.89 -16.26 52.69
C ALA A 332 2.84 -17.24 53.26
N SER A 333 3.36 -18.39 53.66
CA SER A 333 2.67 -19.54 54.24
C SER A 333 1.93 -19.24 55.55
N GLY A 334 0.67 -19.64 55.64
CA GLY A 334 -0.08 -19.78 56.88
C GLY A 334 -0.32 -21.26 57.21
N LYS A 335 0.16 -21.71 58.36
CA LYS A 335 -0.09 -23.03 58.97
C LYS A 335 -1.37 -22.98 59.83
N GLY A 336 -2.08 -24.11 59.88
CA GLY A 336 -3.18 -24.41 60.82
C GLY A 336 -4.40 -24.99 60.08
N ALA A 337 -4.36 -26.27 59.72
CA ALA A 337 -4.81 -27.42 60.50
C ALA A 337 -6.33 -27.69 60.31
N ASP A 338 -6.64 -28.66 59.44
CA ASP A 338 -7.65 -29.67 59.76
C ASP A 338 -7.38 -30.95 58.94
N GLN A 339 -7.43 -32.11 59.62
CA GLN A 339 -7.13 -33.44 59.08
C GLN A 339 -8.41 -34.15 58.65
N GLY A 340 -8.43 -34.68 57.43
CA GLY A 340 -9.48 -35.57 56.93
C GLY A 340 -9.00 -36.35 55.71
N ASP A 341 -8.59 -37.59 55.96
CA ASP A 341 -8.34 -38.73 55.06
C ASP A 341 -8.39 -38.52 53.53
N GLN A 342 -7.22 -38.64 52.88
CA GLN A 342 -7.07 -39.23 51.54
C GLN A 342 -5.69 -39.92 51.38
N PRO A 343 -5.61 -41.03 50.62
CA PRO A 343 -4.43 -41.90 50.59
C PRO A 343 -3.21 -41.26 49.91
N ASN A 344 -2.03 -41.57 50.45
CA ASN A 344 -0.68 -41.18 50.03
C ASN A 344 -0.52 -41.04 48.49
N LYS A 345 -0.51 -39.79 48.00
CA LYS A 345 0.03 -39.48 46.66
C LYS A 345 1.56 -39.42 46.79
N ARG A 346 2.23 -40.43 46.24
CA ARG A 346 3.70 -40.40 46.06
C ARG A 346 4.08 -39.19 45.20
N PRO A 347 5.22 -38.52 45.47
CA PRO A 347 5.73 -37.49 44.57
C PRO A 347 6.13 -38.16 43.25
N VAL A 348 5.50 -37.75 42.15
CA VAL A 348 5.84 -38.21 40.80
C VAL A 348 7.17 -37.58 40.41
N SER A 349 8.12 -38.40 39.95
CA SER A 349 9.44 -37.93 39.53
C SER A 349 9.34 -37.20 38.19
N TRP A 350 10.07 -36.09 38.02
CA TRP A 350 10.09 -35.28 36.79
C TRP A 350 10.39 -36.02 35.48
N PRO A 351 11.15 -37.14 35.47
CA PRO A 351 11.29 -37.99 34.28
C PRO A 351 9.99 -38.69 33.85
N ASP A 352 9.07 -38.99 34.77
CA ASP A 352 7.81 -39.71 34.45
C ASP A 352 6.75 -38.78 33.82
N SER A 353 6.87 -37.46 33.98
CA SER A 353 6.01 -36.46 33.31
C SER A 353 6.48 -36.09 31.90
N LEU A 354 7.66 -36.58 31.48
CA LEU A 354 8.18 -36.43 30.12
C LEU A 354 8.19 -37.77 29.36
N GLY A 355 7.32 -38.70 29.77
CA GLY A 355 6.99 -39.85 28.94
C GLY A 355 6.44 -39.35 27.60
N THR A 356 7.27 -39.44 26.57
CA THR A 356 6.81 -39.66 25.20
C THR A 356 5.99 -40.95 25.23
N GLN A 357 4.69 -40.84 25.50
CA GLN A 357 3.79 -41.81 24.93
C GLN A 357 4.02 -41.70 23.43
N ASP A 358 4.57 -42.75 22.83
CA ASP A 358 4.45 -43.00 21.40
C ASP A 358 2.97 -43.15 21.10
N ALA A 359 2.27 -42.01 21.06
CA ALA A 359 0.91 -41.91 20.63
C ALA A 359 0.97 -42.25 19.15
N GLY A 360 0.60 -43.49 18.82
CA GLY A 360 0.64 -43.98 17.45
C GLY A 360 0.02 -42.97 16.48
N PRO A 361 0.42 -42.97 15.20
CA PRO A 361 0.12 -41.88 14.24
C PRO A 361 -1.35 -41.44 14.23
N LEU A 362 -2.28 -42.37 14.49
CA LEU A 362 -3.72 -42.14 14.57
C LEU A 362 -4.17 -41.29 15.79
N VAL A 363 -3.53 -41.43 16.94
CA VAL A 363 -3.87 -40.66 18.16
C VAL A 363 -3.34 -39.23 18.04
N ALA A 364 -2.11 -39.07 17.55
CA ALA A 364 -1.57 -37.76 17.18
C ALA A 364 -2.45 -37.09 16.10
N ALA A 365 -2.82 -37.81 15.03
CA ALA A 365 -3.70 -37.27 13.99
C ALA A 365 -5.06 -36.83 14.54
N LYS A 366 -5.67 -37.58 15.47
CA LYS A 366 -6.93 -37.18 16.12
C LYS A 366 -6.79 -35.92 16.99
N ALA A 367 -5.65 -35.70 17.62
CA ALA A 367 -5.40 -34.51 18.44
C ALA A 367 -5.20 -33.24 17.58
N TRP A 368 -4.53 -33.34 16.43
CA TRP A 368 -4.28 -32.22 15.52
C TRP A 368 -5.41 -31.98 14.49
N ALA A 369 -6.24 -32.99 14.20
CA ALA A 369 -7.32 -32.91 13.21
C ALA A 369 -8.29 -31.74 13.43
N PRO A 370 -8.73 -31.39 14.66
CA PRO A 370 -9.57 -30.22 14.88
C PRO A 370 -8.83 -28.92 14.52
N MET A 371 -7.56 -28.78 14.92
CA MET A 371 -6.78 -27.57 14.65
C MET A 371 -6.57 -27.36 13.15
N VAL A 372 -6.11 -28.40 12.44
CA VAL A 372 -5.93 -28.35 10.98
C VAL A 372 -7.27 -28.15 10.28
N GLY A 373 -8.32 -28.85 10.72
CA GLY A 373 -9.68 -28.70 10.19
C GLY A 373 -10.21 -27.26 10.32
N PHE A 374 -10.06 -26.64 11.49
CA PHE A 374 -10.47 -25.24 11.70
C PHE A 374 -9.65 -24.27 10.84
N SER A 375 -8.34 -24.47 10.70
CA SER A 375 -7.50 -23.62 9.85
C SER A 375 -7.86 -23.74 8.36
N VAL A 376 -8.06 -24.95 7.85
CA VAL A 376 -8.48 -25.19 6.46
C VAL A 376 -9.88 -24.62 6.21
N MET A 377 -10.81 -24.85 7.13
CA MET A 377 -12.16 -24.27 7.06
C MET A 377 -12.13 -22.73 7.11
N GLY A 378 -11.27 -22.16 7.95
CA GLY A 378 -11.05 -20.72 8.04
C GLY A 378 -10.50 -20.13 6.73
N LEU A 379 -9.48 -20.76 6.14
CA LEU A 379 -8.93 -20.37 4.85
C LEU A 379 -9.95 -20.51 3.71
N ALA A 380 -10.69 -21.62 3.67
CA ALA A 380 -11.77 -21.82 2.71
C ALA A 380 -12.87 -20.76 2.85
N ALA A 381 -13.26 -20.41 4.08
CA ALA A 381 -14.23 -19.36 4.36
C ALA A 381 -13.71 -17.98 3.92
N LEU A 382 -12.44 -17.67 4.16
CA LEU A 382 -11.79 -16.43 3.70
C LEU A 382 -11.71 -16.36 2.18
N GLN A 383 -11.34 -17.45 1.52
CA GLN A 383 -11.27 -17.52 0.07
C GLN A 383 -12.66 -17.40 -0.57
N LEU A 384 -13.67 -18.05 0.00
CA LEU A 384 -15.06 -17.91 -0.39
C LEU A 384 -15.55 -16.47 -0.19
N TYR A 385 -15.19 -15.83 0.91
CA TYR A 385 -15.53 -14.42 1.16
C TYR A 385 -14.85 -13.49 0.14
N ALA A 386 -13.54 -13.61 -0.04
CA ALA A 386 -12.75 -12.74 -0.92
C ALA A 386 -13.20 -12.86 -2.38
N ASN A 387 -13.51 -14.08 -2.83
CA ASN A 387 -13.89 -14.33 -4.22
C ASN A 387 -15.37 -14.07 -4.48
N TYR A 388 -16.28 -14.47 -3.59
CA TYR A 388 -17.73 -14.47 -3.88
C TYR A 388 -18.54 -13.45 -3.08
N LEU A 389 -18.15 -13.13 -1.84
CA LEU A 389 -18.94 -12.32 -0.90
C LEU A 389 -18.42 -10.90 -0.67
N ARG A 390 -17.24 -10.57 -1.20
CA ARG A 390 -16.67 -9.21 -1.12
C ARG A 390 -17.46 -8.26 -2.01
N ARG A 391 -17.84 -7.11 -1.45
CA ARG A 391 -18.61 -6.08 -2.16
C ARG A 391 -17.72 -5.30 -3.14
N ILE A 392 -18.24 -5.03 -4.33
CA ILE A 392 -17.67 -4.16 -5.36
C ILE A 392 -18.36 -2.79 -5.26
N PRO A 393 -17.65 -1.71 -4.89
CA PRO A 393 -18.29 -0.42 -4.62
C PRO A 393 -18.58 0.42 -5.87
N GLY A 394 -17.91 0.19 -7.00
CA GLY A 394 -18.07 0.96 -8.24
C GLY A 394 -17.55 0.22 -9.47
N ALA A 395 -17.80 0.78 -10.66
CA ALA A 395 -17.41 0.16 -11.94
C ALA A 395 -15.90 -0.06 -12.07
N ALA A 396 -15.07 0.89 -11.61
CA ALA A 396 -13.60 0.78 -11.63
C ALA A 396 -13.04 -0.41 -10.82
N TYR A 397 -13.81 -0.94 -9.87
CA TYR A 397 -13.40 -2.08 -9.03
C TYR A 397 -13.80 -3.44 -9.62
N VAL A 398 -14.45 -3.47 -10.78
CA VAL A 398 -14.77 -4.69 -11.50
C VAL A 398 -13.51 -5.19 -12.22
N ARG A 399 -13.01 -6.36 -11.81
CA ARG A 399 -11.80 -6.95 -12.41
C ARG A 399 -12.08 -7.34 -13.88
N PRO A 400 -11.09 -7.20 -14.79
CA PRO A 400 -11.24 -7.61 -16.19
C PRO A 400 -11.77 -9.04 -16.37
N ASN A 401 -11.28 -9.98 -15.56
CA ASN A 401 -11.69 -11.39 -15.64
C ASN A 401 -13.16 -11.64 -15.23
N PHE A 402 -13.85 -10.67 -14.63
CA PHE A 402 -15.26 -10.81 -14.27
C PHE A 402 -16.19 -10.57 -15.46
N PHE A 403 -15.75 -9.80 -16.45
CA PHE A 403 -16.50 -9.61 -17.68
C PHE A 403 -16.71 -10.95 -18.38
N ARG A 404 -17.93 -11.20 -18.86
CA ARG A 404 -18.41 -12.44 -19.52
C ARG A 404 -18.48 -13.68 -18.63
N ASN A 405 -17.69 -13.75 -17.55
CA ASN A 405 -17.60 -14.92 -16.68
C ASN A 405 -18.45 -14.84 -15.41
N ARG A 406 -18.87 -13.63 -15.00
CA ARG A 406 -19.54 -13.42 -13.71
C ARG A 406 -20.78 -12.55 -13.82
N SER A 407 -21.73 -12.77 -12.91
CA SER A 407 -22.87 -11.88 -12.70
C SER A 407 -22.75 -11.10 -11.41
N LEU A 408 -23.20 -9.85 -11.43
CA LEU A 408 -23.34 -8.99 -10.26
C LEU A 408 -24.77 -9.08 -9.74
N TYR A 409 -24.92 -9.39 -8.46
CA TYR A 409 -26.20 -9.34 -7.76
C TYR A 409 -26.25 -8.09 -6.89
N GLY A 410 -27.33 -7.33 -6.97
CA GLY A 410 -27.42 -6.05 -6.27
C GLY A 410 -28.83 -5.49 -6.22
N ARG A 411 -29.01 -4.43 -5.43
CA ARG A 411 -30.25 -3.67 -5.34
C ARG A 411 -30.15 -2.41 -6.19
N VAL A 412 -31.17 -2.11 -6.98
CA VAL A 412 -31.23 -0.87 -7.78
C VAL A 412 -31.55 0.31 -6.86
N THR A 413 -30.70 1.33 -6.90
CA THR A 413 -30.81 2.49 -6.00
C THR A 413 -31.36 3.73 -6.69
N SER A 414 -31.04 3.92 -7.97
CA SER A 414 -31.55 5.04 -8.77
C SER A 414 -31.60 4.67 -10.25
N VAL A 415 -32.52 5.30 -10.98
CA VAL A 415 -32.67 5.17 -12.44
C VAL A 415 -32.70 6.60 -12.99
N GLY A 416 -31.64 6.95 -13.71
CA GLY A 416 -31.42 8.29 -14.25
C GLY A 416 -32.02 8.46 -15.65
N ASP A 417 -31.82 7.45 -16.49
CA ASP A 417 -32.21 7.46 -17.91
C ASP A 417 -33.04 6.21 -18.27
N GLY A 418 -33.60 6.22 -19.48
CA GLY A 418 -34.42 5.12 -20.01
C GLY A 418 -33.66 3.79 -20.18
N ASP A 419 -32.33 3.78 -20.25
CA ASP A 419 -31.50 2.58 -20.45
C ASP A 419 -30.41 2.38 -19.36
N ASN A 420 -30.35 3.25 -18.34
CA ASN A 420 -29.28 3.29 -17.35
C ASN A 420 -29.80 3.32 -15.90
N PHE A 421 -29.09 2.65 -15.00
CA PHE A 421 -29.39 2.69 -13.57
C PHE A 421 -28.16 2.45 -12.69
N HIS A 422 -28.25 2.82 -11.41
CA HIS A 422 -27.22 2.54 -10.42
C HIS A 422 -27.55 1.29 -9.60
N LEU A 423 -26.58 0.39 -9.52
CA LEU A 423 -26.65 -0.86 -8.78
C LEU A 423 -25.80 -0.80 -7.51
N PHE A 424 -26.41 -1.03 -6.36
CA PHE A 424 -25.68 -1.30 -5.12
C PHE A 424 -25.42 -2.80 -4.99
N HIS A 425 -24.16 -3.22 -5.13
CA HIS A 425 -23.80 -4.62 -5.11
C HIS A 425 -24.02 -5.26 -3.72
N THR A 426 -24.81 -6.32 -3.67
CA THR A 426 -25.18 -7.06 -2.44
C THR A 426 -24.86 -8.54 -2.61
N PRO A 427 -23.57 -8.93 -2.61
CA PRO A 427 -23.17 -10.29 -2.94
C PRO A 427 -23.81 -11.30 -1.97
N GLY A 428 -24.35 -12.38 -2.53
CA GLY A 428 -25.07 -13.41 -1.77
C GLY A 428 -26.49 -13.02 -1.28
N GLY A 429 -26.87 -11.74 -1.40
CA GLY A 429 -28.22 -11.28 -1.06
C GLY A 429 -28.65 -11.62 0.37
N LYS A 430 -29.93 -11.95 0.54
CA LYS A 430 -30.52 -12.27 1.86
C LYS A 430 -29.85 -13.45 2.56
N ALA A 431 -29.31 -14.41 1.81
CA ALA A 431 -28.62 -15.57 2.38
C ALA A 431 -27.35 -15.19 3.17
N VAL A 432 -26.76 -14.03 2.88
CA VAL A 432 -25.49 -13.57 3.48
C VAL A 432 -25.71 -12.28 4.29
N GLY A 433 -26.91 -12.14 4.85
CA GLY A 433 -27.24 -11.06 5.79
C GLY A 433 -27.80 -9.79 5.16
N TRP A 434 -27.84 -9.64 3.83
CA TRP A 434 -28.36 -8.40 3.23
C TRP A 434 -29.88 -8.28 3.43
N GLY A 435 -30.30 -7.24 4.17
CA GLY A 435 -31.70 -6.95 4.49
C GLY A 435 -32.12 -7.26 5.93
N TRP A 436 -31.34 -8.04 6.68
CA TRP A 436 -31.63 -8.33 8.10
C TRP A 436 -30.42 -8.12 9.03
N LEU A 437 -29.18 -8.28 8.53
CA LEU A 437 -27.95 -7.96 9.24
C LEU A 437 -27.22 -6.76 8.60
N ARG A 438 -27.12 -6.73 7.26
CA ARG A 438 -26.47 -5.68 6.47
C ARG A 438 -27.54 -4.86 5.76
N ARG A 439 -27.65 -3.58 6.10
CA ARG A 439 -28.61 -2.65 5.48
C ARG A 439 -28.07 -2.08 4.18
N VAL A 440 -28.97 -1.82 3.23
CA VAL A 440 -28.65 -1.10 2.00
C VAL A 440 -28.95 0.38 2.26
N PRO A 441 -27.98 1.29 2.09
CA PRO A 441 -28.19 2.73 2.24
C PRO A 441 -29.29 3.25 1.30
N GLU A 442 -30.11 4.19 1.80
CA GLU A 442 -31.17 4.84 1.03
C GLU A 442 -30.88 6.32 0.74
N THR A 443 -30.01 6.95 1.53
CA THR A 443 -29.70 8.38 1.37
C THR A 443 -28.75 8.63 0.19
N ARG A 444 -29.00 9.70 -0.58
CA ARG A 444 -28.15 10.08 -1.73
C ARG A 444 -26.68 10.30 -1.32
N ARG A 445 -26.44 10.88 -0.13
CA ARG A 445 -25.09 11.13 0.40
C ARG A 445 -24.31 9.85 0.65
N GLU A 446 -24.96 8.80 1.16
CA GLU A 446 -24.30 7.50 1.42
C GLU A 446 -24.08 6.69 0.14
N LEU A 447 -24.89 6.91 -0.89
CA LEU A 447 -24.81 6.20 -2.17
C LEU A 447 -23.78 6.81 -3.14
N LYS A 448 -23.38 8.07 -2.94
CA LYS A 448 -22.41 8.77 -3.81
C LYS A 448 -21.07 8.02 -3.82
N GLY A 449 -20.58 7.66 -5.01
CA GLY A 449 -19.33 6.91 -5.20
C GLY A 449 -19.36 5.47 -4.69
N ARG A 450 -20.53 4.94 -4.32
CA ARG A 450 -20.71 3.59 -3.76
C ARG A 450 -21.70 2.75 -4.58
N THR A 451 -21.94 3.09 -5.83
CA THR A 451 -22.81 2.34 -6.73
C THR A 451 -22.11 2.05 -8.05
N ILE A 452 -22.53 0.98 -8.71
CA ILE A 452 -22.03 0.58 -10.02
C ILE A 452 -23.03 1.11 -11.06
N PRO A 453 -22.66 2.08 -11.91
CA PRO A 453 -23.50 2.47 -13.02
C PRO A 453 -23.59 1.32 -14.04
N ILE A 454 -24.82 0.91 -14.37
CA ILE A 454 -25.13 -0.16 -15.31
C ILE A 454 -25.86 0.43 -16.52
N ARG A 455 -25.37 0.11 -17.72
CA ARG A 455 -26.07 0.31 -18.99
C ARG A 455 -26.66 -1.00 -19.47
N ILE A 456 -27.95 -1.01 -19.81
CA ILE A 456 -28.62 -2.21 -20.31
C ILE A 456 -28.08 -2.54 -21.70
N ALA A 457 -27.57 -3.76 -21.88
CA ALA A 457 -27.02 -4.20 -23.14
C ALA A 457 -28.11 -4.40 -24.21
N ALA A 458 -27.77 -4.16 -25.48
CA ALA A 458 -28.61 -4.34 -26.67
C ALA A 458 -29.90 -3.49 -26.76
N VAL A 459 -30.08 -2.53 -25.86
CA VAL A 459 -31.28 -1.68 -25.79
C VAL A 459 -30.87 -0.22 -25.94
N ASP A 460 -31.60 0.52 -26.76
CA ASP A 460 -31.46 1.98 -26.90
C ASP A 460 -32.83 2.63 -26.68
N ALA A 461 -32.97 3.37 -25.57
CA ALA A 461 -34.21 4.04 -25.19
C ALA A 461 -34.25 5.47 -25.78
N PRO A 462 -35.45 6.05 -25.99
CA PRO A 462 -35.57 7.46 -26.40
C PRO A 462 -34.89 8.39 -25.39
N GLU A 463 -34.16 9.39 -25.90
CA GLU A 463 -33.36 10.30 -25.06
C GLU A 463 -34.22 11.35 -24.37
N GLY A 464 -33.98 11.56 -23.08
CA GLY A 464 -34.59 12.64 -22.30
C GLY A 464 -34.01 14.01 -22.65
N ALA A 465 -34.64 15.08 -22.15
CA ALA A 465 -34.11 16.43 -22.33
C ALA A 465 -32.75 16.58 -21.63
N HIS A 466 -31.72 17.00 -22.36
CA HIS A 466 -30.38 17.16 -21.82
C HIS A 466 -29.66 18.35 -22.45
N PHE A 467 -29.26 19.33 -21.63
CA PHE A 467 -28.38 20.46 -21.99
C PHE A 467 -28.78 21.16 -23.31
N GLY A 468 -29.99 21.73 -23.36
CA GLY A 468 -30.51 22.45 -24.53
C GLY A 468 -31.10 21.57 -25.65
N LYS A 469 -31.02 20.23 -25.55
CA LYS A 469 -31.65 19.30 -26.49
C LYS A 469 -33.07 18.92 -26.02
N PRO A 470 -34.11 19.02 -26.86
CA PRO A 470 -35.48 18.67 -26.49
C PRO A 470 -35.65 17.15 -26.32
N ALA A 471 -36.44 16.70 -25.36
CA ALA A 471 -36.70 15.27 -25.15
C ALA A 471 -37.34 14.62 -26.39
N GLN A 472 -36.96 13.38 -26.68
CA GLN A 472 -37.65 12.58 -27.69
C GLN A 472 -39.05 12.17 -27.21
N PRO A 473 -40.01 11.97 -28.13
CA PRO A 473 -41.28 11.33 -27.81
C PRO A 473 -41.06 10.00 -27.06
N HIS A 474 -41.91 9.71 -26.06
CA HIS A 474 -41.85 8.51 -25.22
C HIS A 474 -40.59 8.35 -24.32
N ALA A 475 -39.69 9.34 -24.26
CA ALA A 475 -38.52 9.28 -23.37
C ALA A 475 -38.91 9.23 -21.87
N GLU A 476 -39.86 10.07 -21.46
CA GLU A 476 -40.36 10.10 -20.09
C GLU A 476 -41.11 8.79 -19.74
N GLU A 477 -41.89 8.26 -20.69
CA GLU A 477 -42.60 6.98 -20.51
C GLU A 477 -41.63 5.81 -20.31
N ALA A 478 -40.55 5.76 -21.11
CA ALA A 478 -39.50 4.75 -20.99
C ALA A 478 -38.78 4.84 -19.62
N LEU A 479 -38.47 6.05 -19.17
CA LEU A 479 -37.85 6.31 -17.87
C LEU A 479 -38.77 5.90 -16.71
N GLN A 480 -40.04 6.28 -16.75
CA GLN A 480 -41.02 5.93 -15.73
C GLN A 480 -41.28 4.42 -15.67
N TRP A 481 -41.37 3.78 -16.84
CA TRP A 481 -41.51 2.33 -16.92
C TRP A 481 -40.31 1.63 -16.28
N LEU A 482 -39.09 2.04 -16.62
CA LEU A 482 -37.88 1.42 -16.06
C LEU A 482 -37.82 1.63 -14.54
N ARG A 483 -38.09 2.85 -14.05
CA ARG A 483 -38.20 3.15 -12.62
C ARG A 483 -39.19 2.22 -11.93
N HIS A 484 -40.42 2.10 -12.43
CA HIS A 484 -41.43 1.23 -11.84
C HIS A 484 -41.02 -0.25 -11.89
N TYR A 485 -40.34 -0.67 -12.95
CA TYR A 485 -40.00 -2.07 -13.16
C TYR A 485 -38.85 -2.57 -12.28
N ILE A 486 -37.82 -1.75 -12.03
CA ILE A 486 -36.59 -2.18 -11.35
C ILE A 486 -36.19 -1.40 -10.09
N LEU A 487 -36.69 -0.18 -9.87
CA LEU A 487 -36.26 0.65 -8.73
C LEU A 487 -36.54 -0.05 -7.39
N HIS A 488 -35.57 0.01 -6.47
CA HIS A 488 -35.58 -0.67 -5.17
C HIS A 488 -35.70 -2.20 -5.22
N ARG A 489 -35.59 -2.84 -6.39
CA ARG A 489 -35.60 -4.29 -6.54
C ARG A 489 -34.20 -4.86 -6.64
N ASN A 490 -34.09 -6.15 -6.33
CA ASN A 490 -32.84 -6.89 -6.52
C ASN A 490 -32.77 -7.43 -7.95
N VAL A 491 -31.68 -7.12 -8.63
CA VAL A 491 -31.41 -7.53 -10.01
C VAL A 491 -30.11 -8.33 -10.10
N ARG A 492 -30.02 -9.15 -11.14
CA ARG A 492 -28.79 -9.86 -11.52
C ARG A 492 -28.34 -9.35 -12.88
N ALA A 493 -27.18 -8.70 -12.91
CA ALA A 493 -26.57 -8.14 -14.11
C ALA A 493 -25.43 -9.05 -14.59
N PHE A 494 -25.51 -9.53 -15.83
CA PHE A 494 -24.46 -10.28 -16.52
C PHE A 494 -23.59 -9.31 -17.30
N ILE A 495 -22.36 -9.10 -16.84
CA ILE A 495 -21.51 -7.98 -17.27
C ILE A 495 -20.65 -8.37 -18.48
N TYR A 496 -20.50 -7.47 -19.45
CA TYR A 496 -19.76 -7.75 -20.70
C TYR A 496 -18.53 -6.88 -20.88
N LYS A 497 -18.66 -5.57 -20.66
CA LYS A 497 -17.57 -4.60 -20.80
C LYS A 497 -17.91 -3.30 -20.07
N THR A 498 -16.94 -2.39 -19.99
CA THR A 498 -17.16 -1.01 -19.57
C THR A 498 -17.23 -0.12 -20.81
N ASP A 499 -18.13 0.87 -20.83
CA ASP A 499 -18.24 1.85 -21.92
C ASP A 499 -17.36 3.10 -21.69
N GLN A 500 -17.37 4.02 -22.66
CA GLN A 500 -16.61 5.28 -22.61
C GLN A 500 -17.02 6.23 -21.47
N TYR A 501 -18.19 6.02 -20.86
CA TYR A 501 -18.71 6.79 -19.74
C TYR A 501 -18.49 6.05 -18.40
N GLU A 502 -17.59 5.07 -18.38
CA GLU A 502 -17.27 4.23 -17.22
C GLU A 502 -18.47 3.43 -16.68
N ARG A 503 -19.49 3.17 -17.51
CA ARG A 503 -20.67 2.36 -17.14
C ARG A 503 -20.44 0.91 -17.54
N VAL A 504 -20.91 -0.01 -16.71
CA VAL A 504 -20.82 -1.45 -17.01
C VAL A 504 -21.99 -1.84 -17.91
N VAL A 505 -21.68 -2.29 -19.13
CA VAL A 505 -22.66 -2.82 -20.09
C VAL A 505 -23.03 -4.24 -19.69
N ALA A 506 -24.32 -4.48 -19.42
CA ALA A 506 -24.78 -5.75 -18.89
C ALA A 506 -26.20 -6.16 -19.34
N THR A 507 -26.43 -7.46 -19.48
CA THR A 507 -27.80 -8.00 -19.56
C THR A 507 -28.39 -8.14 -18.16
N VAL A 508 -29.55 -7.52 -17.93
CA VAL A 508 -30.12 -7.40 -16.58
C VAL A 508 -31.37 -8.24 -16.44
N TYR A 509 -31.40 -9.07 -15.39
CA TYR A 509 -32.55 -9.88 -15.01
C TYR A 509 -33.11 -9.43 -13.68
N VAL A 510 -34.41 -9.22 -13.63
CA VAL A 510 -35.16 -9.01 -12.39
C VAL A 510 -35.98 -10.26 -12.08
N ARG A 511 -36.05 -10.65 -10.81
CA ARG A 511 -36.93 -11.75 -10.38
C ARG A 511 -38.32 -11.18 -10.13
N ARG A 512 -39.32 -11.67 -10.88
CA ARG A 512 -40.74 -11.41 -10.64
C ARG A 512 -41.39 -12.72 -10.22
N PHE A 513 -41.85 -12.78 -8.97
CA PHE A 513 -42.39 -14.00 -8.39
C PHE A 513 -41.39 -15.18 -8.55
N LEU A 514 -41.80 -16.26 -9.21
CA LEU A 514 -40.96 -17.44 -9.48
C LEU A 514 -40.06 -17.31 -10.72
N PHE A 515 -40.30 -16.35 -11.62
CA PHE A 515 -39.59 -16.28 -12.90
C PHE A 515 -38.58 -15.12 -12.97
N ARG A 516 -37.49 -15.34 -13.72
CA ARG A 516 -36.53 -14.28 -14.08
C ARG A 516 -36.95 -13.65 -15.41
N LYS A 517 -37.09 -12.34 -15.43
CA LYS A 517 -37.43 -11.56 -16.65
C LYS A 517 -36.23 -10.71 -17.04
N ASN A 518 -35.88 -10.73 -18.32
CA ASN A 518 -34.85 -9.87 -18.89
C ASN A 518 -35.45 -8.47 -19.06
N VAL A 519 -34.90 -7.49 -18.36
CA VAL A 519 -35.44 -6.11 -18.30
C VAL A 519 -35.45 -5.49 -19.69
N GLY A 520 -34.33 -5.56 -20.41
CA GLY A 520 -34.22 -4.97 -21.74
C GLY A 520 -35.17 -5.59 -22.76
N LEU A 521 -35.38 -6.90 -22.69
CA LEU A 521 -36.33 -7.59 -23.58
C LEU A 521 -37.78 -7.15 -23.33
N GLU A 522 -38.13 -6.91 -22.06
CA GLU A 522 -39.47 -6.46 -21.69
C GLU A 522 -39.71 -4.98 -22.07
N MET A 523 -38.66 -4.14 -22.07
CA MET A 523 -38.73 -2.78 -22.61
C MET A 523 -39.06 -2.79 -24.11
N ILE A 524 -38.35 -3.60 -24.89
CA ILE A 524 -38.56 -3.70 -26.34
C ILE A 524 -39.96 -4.26 -26.67
N LYS A 525 -40.43 -5.28 -25.93
CA LYS A 525 -41.80 -5.78 -26.07
C LYS A 525 -42.88 -4.74 -25.78
N SER A 526 -42.57 -3.77 -24.91
CA SER A 526 -43.47 -2.68 -24.55
C SER A 526 -43.40 -1.52 -25.55
N GLY A 527 -42.47 -1.56 -26.52
CA GLY A 527 -42.27 -0.49 -27.48
C GLY A 527 -41.64 0.76 -26.87
N LEU A 528 -40.87 0.61 -25.79
CA LEU A 528 -40.24 1.72 -25.06
C LEU A 528 -38.74 1.83 -25.32
N ALA A 529 -38.21 0.98 -26.20
CA ALA A 529 -36.83 1.01 -26.65
C ALA A 529 -36.67 0.26 -27.97
N THR A 530 -35.58 0.57 -28.66
CA THR A 530 -35.15 -0.07 -29.91
C THR A 530 -34.00 -1.04 -29.67
N VAL A 531 -33.79 -1.98 -30.59
CA VAL A 531 -32.61 -2.85 -30.57
C VAL A 531 -31.39 -2.04 -30.99
N TYR A 532 -30.33 -2.08 -30.19
CA TYR A 532 -29.12 -1.32 -30.48
C TYR A 532 -28.40 -1.88 -31.71
N GLU A 533 -28.44 -1.15 -32.83
CA GLU A 533 -27.69 -1.48 -34.04
C GLU A 533 -26.33 -0.76 -34.01
N ALA A 534 -25.23 -1.48 -33.91
CA ALA A 534 -23.88 -0.91 -34.11
C ALA A 534 -23.20 -1.55 -35.32
N LYS A 535 -22.45 -0.73 -36.08
CA LYS A 535 -21.62 -1.18 -37.21
C LYS A 535 -20.49 -2.14 -36.77
N SER A 536 -20.14 -2.17 -35.48
CA SER A 536 -19.25 -3.17 -34.89
C SER A 536 -19.52 -3.37 -33.38
N GLY A 537 -19.70 -4.62 -32.93
CA GLY A 537 -19.48 -5.00 -31.53
C GLY A 537 -20.60 -4.72 -30.50
N GLY A 538 -21.88 -4.78 -30.90
CA GLY A 538 -23.00 -4.80 -29.95
C GLY A 538 -22.99 -6.06 -29.08
N GLU A 539 -23.11 -5.91 -27.76
CA GLU A 539 -23.13 -7.04 -26.82
C GLU A 539 -24.59 -7.50 -26.62
N PHE A 540 -24.98 -8.60 -27.25
CA PHE A 540 -26.36 -9.13 -27.19
C PHE A 540 -26.52 -10.33 -26.24
N GLY A 541 -25.42 -10.82 -25.66
CA GLY A 541 -25.45 -12.00 -24.78
C GLY A 541 -26.02 -13.26 -25.45
N GLY A 542 -25.89 -13.40 -26.77
CA GLY A 542 -26.47 -14.50 -27.56
C GLY A 542 -27.98 -14.41 -27.81
N LEU A 543 -28.64 -13.30 -27.46
CA LEU A 543 -30.10 -13.14 -27.56
C LEU A 543 -30.55 -12.24 -28.72
N LYS A 544 -29.67 -11.88 -29.65
CA LYS A 544 -29.91 -10.89 -30.72
C LYS A 544 -31.23 -11.15 -31.47
N GLU A 545 -31.42 -12.36 -32.00
CA GLU A 545 -32.64 -12.72 -32.73
C GLU A 545 -33.92 -12.55 -31.89
N ARG A 546 -33.84 -12.81 -30.58
CA ARG A 546 -34.99 -12.69 -29.69
C ARG A 546 -35.38 -11.23 -29.46
N TYR A 547 -34.39 -10.34 -29.42
CA TYR A 547 -34.59 -8.90 -29.34
C TYR A 547 -35.19 -8.36 -30.64
N GLU A 548 -34.64 -8.76 -31.80
CA GLU A 548 -35.15 -8.37 -33.13
C GLU A 548 -36.59 -8.85 -33.36
N ARG A 549 -36.90 -10.12 -33.03
CA ARG A 549 -38.28 -10.64 -33.14
C ARG A 549 -39.24 -9.92 -32.20
N ALA A 550 -38.79 -9.52 -31.00
CA ALA A 550 -39.61 -8.76 -30.06
C ALA A 550 -39.90 -7.35 -30.58
N GLU A 551 -38.90 -6.69 -31.15
CA GLU A 551 -39.07 -5.37 -31.76
C GLU A 551 -39.99 -5.42 -32.97
N ALA A 552 -39.79 -6.37 -33.89
CA ALA A 552 -40.67 -6.58 -35.04
C ALA A 552 -42.12 -6.87 -34.64
N LYS A 553 -42.34 -7.53 -33.49
CA LYS A 553 -43.68 -7.73 -32.93
C LYS A 553 -44.24 -6.43 -32.33
N ALA A 554 -43.44 -5.64 -31.64
CA ALA A 554 -43.88 -4.35 -31.08
C ALA A 554 -44.23 -3.34 -32.19
N LYS A 555 -43.42 -3.30 -33.26
CA LYS A 555 -43.68 -2.53 -34.50
C LYS A 555 -45.02 -2.89 -35.13
N ARG A 556 -45.27 -4.19 -35.38
CA ARG A 556 -46.54 -4.68 -35.94
C ARG A 556 -47.76 -4.39 -35.06
N GLN A 557 -47.57 -4.27 -33.74
CA GLN A 557 -48.64 -4.01 -32.78
C GLN A 557 -48.83 -2.53 -32.48
N GLY A 558 -48.04 -1.62 -33.07
CA GLY A 558 -48.13 -0.18 -32.82
C GLY A 558 -47.97 0.18 -31.35
N LYS A 559 -47.02 -0.44 -30.63
CA LYS A 559 -46.83 -0.22 -29.19
C LYS A 559 -45.85 0.90 -28.89
N GLY A 560 -46.17 1.75 -27.91
CA GLY A 560 -45.27 2.80 -27.41
C GLY A 560 -44.82 3.72 -28.54
N MET A 561 -43.50 3.83 -28.75
CA MET A 561 -42.90 4.65 -29.81
C MET A 561 -43.29 4.24 -31.24
N TRP A 562 -43.89 3.06 -31.43
CA TRP A 562 -44.37 2.58 -32.73
C TRP A 562 -45.84 2.93 -33.01
N ALA A 563 -46.54 3.61 -32.09
CA ALA A 563 -47.96 3.94 -32.23
C ALA A 563 -48.23 5.18 -33.11
N GLY A 564 -47.22 6.01 -33.37
CA GLY A 564 -47.32 7.26 -34.13
C GLY A 564 -47.16 7.10 -35.64
N ASP A 565 -47.13 8.23 -36.36
CA ASP A 565 -46.87 8.27 -37.80
C ASP A 565 -45.46 7.74 -38.12
N PRO A 566 -45.31 6.69 -38.95
CA PRO A 566 -44.01 6.17 -39.37
C PRO A 566 -43.08 7.21 -40.01
N ARG A 567 -43.61 8.29 -40.59
CA ARG A 567 -42.80 9.37 -41.21
C ARG A 567 -42.24 10.37 -40.19
N ALA A 568 -42.88 10.50 -39.04
CA ALA A 568 -42.44 11.37 -37.94
C ALA A 568 -41.53 10.65 -36.93
N PHE A 569 -41.37 9.33 -37.09
CA PHE A 569 -40.55 8.51 -36.23
C PHE A 569 -39.05 8.76 -36.48
N GLU A 570 -38.35 9.18 -35.42
CA GLU A 570 -36.88 9.24 -35.38
C GLU A 570 -36.40 8.23 -34.33
N SER A 571 -35.51 7.32 -34.71
CA SER A 571 -34.94 6.36 -33.77
C SER A 571 -33.98 7.06 -32.78
N PRO A 572 -33.76 6.50 -31.57
CA PRO A 572 -32.85 7.10 -30.60
C PRO A 572 -31.43 7.32 -31.14
N ARG A 573 -30.99 6.43 -32.04
CA ARG A 573 -29.69 6.52 -32.71
C ARG A 573 -29.63 7.64 -33.75
N GLU A 574 -30.67 7.80 -34.57
CA GLU A 574 -30.76 8.86 -35.57
C GLU A 574 -30.73 10.23 -34.89
N TYR A 575 -31.51 10.38 -33.81
CA TYR A 575 -31.49 11.58 -32.98
C TYR A 575 -30.09 11.89 -32.44
N LYS A 576 -29.38 10.90 -31.85
CA LYS A 576 -27.99 11.08 -31.36
C LYS A 576 -27.05 11.53 -32.47
N THR A 577 -27.18 10.94 -33.66
CA THR A 577 -26.32 11.23 -34.82
C THR A 577 -26.59 12.64 -35.36
N ARG A 578 -27.87 13.05 -35.44
CA ARG A 578 -28.28 14.41 -35.85
C ARG A 578 -27.70 15.47 -34.93
N TRP A 579 -27.81 15.29 -33.62
CA TRP A 579 -27.31 16.27 -32.65
C TRP A 579 -25.78 16.26 -32.48
N ALA A 580 -25.12 15.12 -32.68
CA ALA A 580 -23.65 15.08 -32.74
C ALA A 580 -23.13 15.90 -33.93
N SER A 581 -23.73 15.70 -35.11
CA SER A 581 -23.38 16.44 -36.33
C SER A 581 -23.65 17.95 -36.25
N GLN A 582 -24.61 18.38 -35.42
CA GLN A 582 -24.87 19.80 -35.19
C GLN A 582 -23.87 20.43 -34.20
N GLN A 583 -23.34 19.66 -33.24
CA GLN A 583 -22.30 20.13 -32.33
C GLN A 583 -20.96 20.28 -33.05
N ASP A 584 -20.60 19.35 -33.94
CA ASP A 584 -19.37 19.42 -34.75
C ASP A 584 -19.39 20.56 -35.79
N LYS A 585 -20.56 21.10 -36.13
CA LYS A 585 -20.72 22.27 -37.03
C LYS A 585 -20.71 23.61 -36.30
N ALA A 586 -20.83 23.59 -34.97
CA ALA A 586 -20.88 24.79 -34.13
C ALA A 586 -19.56 25.05 -33.37
N GLN A 587 -18.61 24.11 -33.42
CA GLN A 587 -17.19 24.28 -33.08
C GLN A 587 -16.38 24.56 -34.34
#